data_AF-A0A8J2P6E3-F1
#
_entry.id   AF-A0A8J2P6E3-F1
#
_cell.length_a   1.000
_cell.length_b   1.000
_cell.length_c   1.000
_cell.angle_alpha   90.00
_cell.angle_beta   90.00
_cell.angle_gamma   90.00
#
_symmetry.space_group_name_H-M   'P 1'
#
loop_
_entity.id
_entity.type
_entity.pdbx_description
1 polymer ?
#
loop_
_entity_poly.entity_id
_entity_poly.type
_entity_poly.pdbx_seq_one_letter_code
_entity_poly.pdbx_strand_id
1 'polypeptide(L)'
;MTTEACLAAIRAFIGRRGKPAEIHSDCGTNLKGASNEMKAFMEQTATTEFTQSIGANLAQQGILWMFNPPHSPHFGGIWEAAVKSAKYHLRRVTDGTTLTRSQYHVLLAQIEGVLNSRPLCPLSSDPSDLQALTPGHFLIGRPIISFPEPDLKHLPDGRLSHWQRVQQLSQQFWNRWRKEVIGNMQKRSKWQIEERNVTIGSLVLLKEDNAPPLKWKLGRISALHPGADGLVRVVTVRNEAGEFKRPIVKLSVLPVDI
;
A
#
# COMPACT_ATOMS: atom_id res chain seq x y z
N MET A 1 5.67 -19.56 -11.39
CA MET A 1 4.77 -18.74 -12.23
C MET A 1 5.20 -18.95 -13.67
N THR A 2 4.29 -19.31 -14.57
CA THR A 2 4.57 -19.47 -16.01
C THR A 2 4.43 -18.14 -16.75
N THR A 3 4.88 -18.09 -18.02
CA THR A 3 4.65 -16.96 -18.92
C THR A 3 3.16 -16.66 -19.10
N GLU A 4 2.34 -17.69 -19.38
CA GLU A 4 0.89 -17.56 -19.53
C GLU A 4 0.22 -16.98 -18.29
N ALA A 5 0.60 -17.44 -17.10
CA ALA A 5 0.06 -16.92 -15.84
C ALA A 5 0.45 -15.43 -15.64
N CYS A 6 1.64 -15.04 -16.07
CA CYS A 6 2.07 -13.64 -16.05
C CYS A 6 1.23 -12.77 -16.99
N LEU A 7 1.00 -13.22 -18.22
CA LEU A 7 0.15 -12.53 -19.20
C LEU A 7 -1.29 -12.42 -18.71
N ALA A 8 -1.85 -13.48 -18.11
CA ALA A 8 -3.17 -13.44 -17.50
C ALA A 8 -3.24 -12.38 -16.38
N ALA A 9 -2.20 -12.30 -15.54
CA ALA A 9 -2.13 -11.29 -14.48
C ALA A 9 -2.04 -9.86 -15.04
N ILE A 10 -1.26 -9.64 -16.11
CA ILE A 10 -1.16 -8.34 -16.80
C ILE A 10 -2.49 -7.95 -17.43
N ARG A 11 -3.16 -8.87 -18.14
CA ARG A 11 -4.49 -8.62 -18.71
C ARG A 11 -5.51 -8.29 -17.64
N ALA A 12 -5.50 -9.02 -16.52
CA ALA A 12 -6.37 -8.72 -15.38
C ALA A 12 -6.03 -7.37 -14.72
N PHE A 13 -4.77 -6.93 -14.73
CA PHE A 13 -4.38 -5.59 -14.30
C PHE A 13 -4.91 -4.53 -15.25
N ILE A 14 -4.68 -4.68 -16.56
CA ILE A 14 -5.15 -3.76 -17.60
C ILE A 14 -6.68 -3.60 -17.54
N GLY A 15 -7.42 -4.69 -17.42
CA GLY A 15 -8.88 -4.66 -17.31
C GLY A 15 -9.40 -3.94 -16.05
N ARG A 16 -8.58 -3.80 -15.01
CA ARG A 16 -8.95 -3.12 -13.75
C ARG A 16 -8.42 -1.69 -13.63
N ARG A 17 -7.25 -1.41 -14.22
CA ARG A 17 -6.47 -0.19 -13.99
C ARG A 17 -6.21 0.62 -15.25
N GLY A 18 -6.60 0.10 -16.41
CA GLY A 18 -6.21 0.65 -17.70
C GLY A 18 -4.84 0.14 -18.15
N LYS A 19 -4.54 0.37 -19.43
CA LYS A 19 -3.29 -0.04 -20.07
C LYS A 19 -2.14 0.83 -19.55
N PRO A 20 -1.08 0.26 -18.95
CA PRO A 20 0.09 1.05 -18.58
C PRO A 20 0.81 1.56 -19.83
N ALA A 21 1.56 2.66 -19.69
CA ALA A 21 2.54 3.07 -20.69
C ALA A 21 3.81 2.22 -20.58
N GLU A 22 4.23 1.92 -19.35
CA GLU A 22 5.49 1.24 -19.06
C GLU A 22 5.30 0.10 -18.04
N ILE A 23 6.09 -0.96 -18.17
CA ILE A 23 6.24 -2.04 -17.18
C ILE A 23 7.72 -2.14 -16.82
N HIS A 24 8.03 -2.05 -15.54
CA HIS A 24 9.38 -2.27 -15.01
C HIS A 24 9.43 -3.60 -14.28
N SER A 25 10.45 -4.44 -14.56
CA SER A 25 10.57 -5.74 -13.90
C SER A 25 12.01 -6.27 -13.78
N ASP A 26 12.20 -7.29 -12.95
CA ASP A 26 13.44 -8.09 -12.97
C ASP A 26 13.54 -8.94 -14.25
N CYS A 27 14.73 -9.51 -14.46
CA CYS A 27 15.06 -10.35 -15.61
C CYS A 27 14.54 -11.81 -15.53
N GLY A 28 13.52 -12.09 -14.72
CA GLY A 28 12.90 -13.40 -14.56
C GLY A 28 12.44 -13.99 -15.90
N THR A 29 12.65 -15.29 -16.09
CA THR A 29 12.43 -15.97 -17.38
C THR A 29 10.98 -15.89 -17.84
N ASN A 30 10.03 -15.97 -16.92
CA ASN A 30 8.59 -15.80 -17.16
C ASN A 30 8.23 -14.36 -17.57
N LEU A 31 8.91 -13.34 -17.03
CA LEU A 31 8.69 -11.93 -17.37
C LEU A 31 9.27 -11.60 -18.74
N LYS A 32 10.47 -12.11 -19.05
CA LYS A 32 11.07 -12.06 -20.40
C LYS A 32 10.18 -12.76 -21.42
N GLY A 33 9.67 -13.94 -21.10
CA GLY A 33 8.72 -14.66 -21.95
C GLY A 33 7.46 -13.84 -22.24
N ALA A 34 6.85 -13.25 -21.21
CA ALA A 34 5.65 -12.44 -21.36
C ALA A 34 5.91 -11.18 -22.21
N SER A 35 7.04 -10.51 -22.00
CA SER A 35 7.47 -9.36 -22.82
C SER A 35 7.61 -9.73 -24.29
N ASN A 36 8.26 -10.86 -24.60
CA ASN A 36 8.44 -11.34 -25.96
C ASN A 36 7.09 -11.69 -26.63
N GLU A 37 6.20 -12.37 -25.91
CA GLU A 37 4.88 -12.73 -26.41
C GLU A 37 4.02 -11.48 -26.69
N MET A 38 4.09 -10.47 -25.82
CA MET A 38 3.42 -9.18 -26.05
C MET A 38 3.97 -8.46 -27.28
N LYS A 39 5.29 -8.49 -27.52
CA LYS A 39 5.89 -7.94 -28.75
C LYS A 39 5.40 -8.66 -30.00
N ALA A 40 5.39 -10.00 -29.97
CA ALA A 40 4.89 -10.80 -31.09
C ALA A 40 3.42 -10.50 -31.43
N PHE A 41 2.55 -10.30 -30.43
CA PHE A 41 1.16 -9.90 -30.67
C PHE A 41 1.05 -8.54 -31.34
N MET A 42 1.89 -7.57 -30.95
CA MET A 42 1.91 -6.23 -31.56
C MET A 42 2.42 -6.27 -33.01
N GLU A 43 3.43 -7.09 -33.29
CA GLU A 43 3.98 -7.26 -34.63
C GLU A 43 2.96 -7.93 -35.58
N GLN A 44 2.29 -9.00 -35.13
CA GLN A 44 1.26 -9.69 -35.92
C GLN A 44 0.05 -8.81 -36.23
N THR A 45 -0.36 -7.97 -35.27
CA THR A 45 -1.48 -7.04 -35.46
C THR A 45 -1.12 -5.86 -36.34
N ALA A 46 0.15 -5.44 -36.43
CA ALA A 46 0.58 -4.39 -37.35
C ALA A 46 0.52 -4.82 -38.83
N THR A 47 0.59 -6.12 -39.11
CA THR A 47 0.61 -6.69 -40.47
C THR A 47 -0.75 -6.96 -41.10
N THR A 48 -1.87 -6.88 -40.36
CA THR A 48 -3.21 -7.10 -40.91
C THR A 48 -3.77 -5.87 -41.62
N GLU A 49 -4.37 -6.03 -42.80
CA GLU A 49 -5.01 -4.95 -43.60
C GLU A 49 -6.01 -4.10 -42.81
N PHE A 50 -6.76 -4.73 -41.88
CA PHE A 50 -7.69 -4.04 -40.97
C PHE A 50 -6.98 -3.03 -40.06
N THR A 51 -5.75 -3.32 -39.63
CA THR A 51 -4.97 -2.44 -38.77
C THR A 51 -4.30 -1.34 -39.56
N GLN A 52 -4.00 -1.50 -40.86
CA GLN A 52 -3.43 -0.41 -41.67
C GLN A 52 -4.36 0.81 -41.77
N SER A 53 -5.69 0.61 -41.73
CA SER A 53 -6.68 1.70 -41.74
C SER A 53 -6.88 2.38 -40.36
N ILE A 54 -6.54 1.70 -39.26
CA ILE A 54 -6.61 2.22 -37.88
C ILE A 54 -5.19 2.54 -37.32
N GLY A 55 -4.14 2.28 -38.11
CA GLY A 55 -2.85 1.77 -37.63
C GLY A 55 -1.84 2.75 -37.07
N ALA A 56 -1.93 4.03 -37.40
CA ALA A 56 -0.99 5.01 -36.85
C ALA A 56 -1.14 5.14 -35.32
N ASN A 57 -2.37 5.08 -34.81
CA ASN A 57 -2.64 5.21 -33.38
C ASN A 57 -2.45 3.90 -32.61
N LEU A 58 -2.79 2.74 -33.17
CA LEU A 58 -2.64 1.44 -32.49
C LEU A 58 -1.19 0.98 -32.40
N ALA A 59 -0.37 1.22 -33.44
CA ALA A 59 1.06 0.90 -33.40
C ALA A 59 1.83 1.77 -32.37
N GLN A 60 1.36 2.99 -32.09
CA GLN A 60 1.85 3.86 -31.02
C GLN A 60 1.39 3.44 -29.60
N GLN A 61 0.44 2.52 -29.47
CA GLN A 61 -0.16 2.11 -28.19
C GLN A 61 0.56 0.94 -27.50
N GLY A 62 1.81 0.63 -27.87
CA GLY A 62 2.60 -0.40 -27.21
C GLY A 62 2.82 -0.14 -25.71
N ILE A 63 3.11 -1.21 -24.95
CA ILE A 63 3.58 -1.11 -23.57
C ILE A 63 5.10 -1.21 -23.60
N LEU A 64 5.80 -0.18 -23.14
CA LEU A 64 7.26 -0.20 -23.02
C LEU A 64 7.67 -1.08 -21.83
N TRP A 65 8.31 -2.21 -22.09
CA TRP A 65 8.80 -3.09 -21.03
C TRP A 65 10.28 -2.85 -20.77
N MET A 66 10.61 -2.40 -19.56
CA MET A 66 11.97 -2.15 -19.09
C MET A 66 12.41 -3.19 -18.07
N PHE A 67 13.58 -3.77 -18.29
CA PHE A 67 14.18 -4.75 -17.40
C PHE A 67 15.26 -4.09 -16.56
N ASN A 68 15.28 -4.39 -15.27
CA ASN A 68 16.34 -3.95 -14.37
C ASN A 68 17.70 -4.47 -14.89
N PRO A 69 18.76 -3.65 -14.81
CA PRO A 69 20.10 -4.12 -15.15
C PRO A 69 20.47 -5.37 -14.33
N PRO A 70 21.21 -6.33 -14.91
CA PRO A 70 21.69 -7.49 -14.18
C PRO A 70 22.46 -7.04 -12.92
N HIS A 71 22.18 -7.68 -11.77
CA HIS A 71 22.80 -7.37 -10.47
C HIS A 71 22.46 -6.00 -9.86
N SER A 72 21.35 -5.38 -10.24
CA SER A 72 20.88 -4.13 -9.63
C SER A 72 19.62 -4.31 -8.75
N PRO A 73 19.71 -5.03 -7.60
CA PRO A 73 18.56 -5.33 -6.73
C PRO A 73 17.93 -4.07 -6.10
N HIS A 74 18.65 -2.94 -6.08
CA HIS A 74 18.13 -1.68 -5.55
C HIS A 74 16.93 -1.13 -6.34
N PHE A 75 16.86 -1.35 -7.66
CA PHE A 75 15.74 -0.88 -8.46
C PHE A 75 14.43 -1.56 -8.04
N GLY A 76 14.48 -2.85 -7.64
CA GLY A 76 13.30 -3.61 -7.21
C GLY A 76 12.99 -3.62 -5.73
N GLY A 77 13.88 -3.09 -4.89
CA GLY A 77 13.79 -3.26 -3.44
C GLY A 77 12.48 -2.75 -2.83
N ILE A 78 11.88 -1.69 -3.37
CA ILE A 78 10.64 -1.10 -2.82
C ILE A 78 9.44 -2.03 -3.04
N TRP A 79 9.21 -2.48 -4.28
CA TRP A 79 8.07 -3.38 -4.56
C TRP A 79 8.32 -4.78 -3.99
N GLU A 80 9.57 -5.26 -3.98
CA GLU A 80 9.92 -6.53 -3.34
C GLU A 80 9.66 -6.52 -1.83
N ALA A 81 10.05 -5.45 -1.14
CA ALA A 81 9.77 -5.29 0.29
C ALA A 81 8.26 -5.25 0.57
N ALA A 82 7.50 -4.52 -0.26
CA ALA A 82 6.04 -4.46 -0.14
C ALA A 82 5.39 -5.84 -0.36
N VAL A 83 5.80 -6.57 -1.40
CA VAL A 83 5.31 -7.93 -1.70
C VAL A 83 5.69 -8.91 -0.59
N LYS A 84 6.91 -8.83 -0.08
CA LYS A 84 7.40 -9.67 1.04
C LYS A 84 6.57 -9.43 2.29
N SER A 85 6.34 -8.18 2.66
CA SER A 85 5.47 -7.80 3.79
C SER A 85 4.05 -8.35 3.60
N ALA A 86 3.43 -8.11 2.44
CA ALA A 86 2.08 -8.59 2.15
C ALA A 86 1.96 -10.11 2.30
N LYS A 87 2.88 -10.88 1.69
CA LYS A 87 2.92 -12.34 1.79
C LYS A 87 3.16 -12.83 3.22
N TYR A 88 4.04 -12.15 3.95
CA TYR A 88 4.39 -12.49 5.33
C TYR A 88 3.18 -12.44 6.27
N HIS A 89 2.35 -11.39 6.15
CA HIS A 89 1.14 -11.24 6.96
C HIS A 89 -0.01 -12.10 6.45
N LEU A 90 -0.19 -12.19 5.13
CA LEU A 90 -1.22 -13.03 4.51
C LEU A 90 -1.07 -14.49 4.98
N ARG A 91 0.14 -15.04 4.89
CA ARG A 91 0.40 -16.42 5.32
C ARG A 91 0.04 -16.65 6.80
N ARG A 92 0.31 -15.67 7.67
CA ARG A 92 0.04 -15.78 9.10
C ARG A 92 -1.43 -15.72 9.47
N VAL A 93 -2.22 -14.96 8.71
CA VAL A 93 -3.66 -14.88 8.99
C VAL A 93 -4.39 -16.09 8.41
N THR A 94 -3.94 -16.60 7.26
CA THR A 94 -4.57 -17.77 6.62
C THR A 94 -4.04 -19.11 7.13
N ASP A 95 -3.06 -19.13 8.03
CA ASP A 95 -2.47 -20.37 8.51
C ASP A 95 -3.54 -21.23 9.22
N GLY A 96 -3.57 -22.53 8.92
CA GLY A 96 -4.61 -23.44 9.44
C GLY A 96 -6.03 -23.17 8.94
N THR A 97 -6.24 -22.27 7.98
CA THR A 97 -7.56 -21.91 7.44
C THR A 97 -7.70 -22.29 5.97
N THR A 98 -8.67 -23.15 5.67
CA THR A 98 -9.07 -23.46 4.29
C THR A 98 -10.07 -22.43 3.78
N LEU A 99 -9.75 -21.78 2.67
CA LEU A 99 -10.61 -20.82 1.99
C LEU A 99 -10.98 -21.35 0.61
N THR A 100 -12.24 -21.15 0.21
CA THR A 100 -12.62 -21.35 -1.19
C THR A 100 -11.94 -20.30 -2.08
N ARG A 101 -11.88 -20.57 -3.38
CA ARG A 101 -11.33 -19.62 -4.36
C ARG A 101 -11.99 -18.25 -4.27
N SER A 102 -13.31 -18.19 -4.11
CA SER A 102 -14.05 -16.92 -4.01
C SER A 102 -13.71 -16.18 -2.72
N GLN A 103 -13.65 -16.87 -1.58
CA GLN A 103 -13.25 -16.28 -0.30
C GLN A 103 -11.84 -15.72 -0.35
N TYR A 104 -10.90 -16.47 -0.93
CA TYR A 104 -9.52 -16.04 -1.07
C TYR A 104 -9.41 -14.80 -1.98
N HIS A 105 -10.17 -14.75 -3.06
CA HIS A 105 -10.20 -13.60 -3.96
C HIS A 105 -10.70 -12.33 -3.25
N VAL A 106 -11.77 -12.43 -2.47
CA VAL A 106 -12.29 -11.30 -1.69
C VAL A 106 -11.29 -10.87 -0.62
N LEU A 107 -10.67 -11.81 0.10
CA LEU A 107 -9.64 -11.51 1.09
C LEU A 107 -8.47 -10.75 0.45
N LEU A 108 -7.99 -11.19 -0.71
CA LEU A 108 -6.92 -10.51 -1.44
C LEU A 108 -7.33 -9.09 -1.86
N ALA A 109 -8.56 -8.89 -2.33
CA ALA A 109 -9.05 -7.56 -2.70
C ALA A 109 -9.14 -6.62 -1.48
N GLN A 110 -9.60 -7.12 -0.32
CA GLN A 110 -9.62 -6.36 0.92
C GLN A 110 -8.20 -6.01 1.40
N ILE A 111 -7.27 -6.96 1.31
CA ILE A 111 -5.85 -6.74 1.63
C ILE A 111 -5.23 -5.72 0.66
N GLU A 112 -5.51 -5.80 -0.64
CA GLU A 112 -5.08 -4.79 -1.62
C GLU A 112 -5.57 -3.39 -1.21
N GLY A 113 -6.83 -3.28 -0.78
CA GLY A 113 -7.37 -2.03 -0.24
C GLY A 113 -6.62 -1.54 0.99
N VAL A 114 -6.33 -2.44 1.95
CA VAL A 114 -5.54 -2.14 3.14
C VAL A 114 -4.15 -1.60 2.78
N LEU A 115 -3.42 -2.30 1.91
CA LEU A 115 -2.08 -1.91 1.50
C LEU A 115 -2.07 -0.54 0.83
N ASN A 116 -3.06 -0.28 -0.03
CA ASN A 116 -3.19 0.97 -0.77
C ASN A 116 -3.83 2.11 0.04
N SER A 117 -4.39 1.83 1.22
CA SER A 117 -4.87 2.87 2.15
C SER A 117 -3.75 3.55 2.94
N ARG A 118 -2.50 3.08 2.82
CA ARG A 118 -1.37 3.55 3.65
C ARG A 118 -1.10 5.05 3.46
N PRO A 119 -1.02 5.83 4.55
CA PRO A 119 -0.53 7.21 4.49
C PRO A 119 0.91 7.26 3.98
N LEU A 120 1.17 8.15 3.03
CA LEU A 120 2.51 8.42 2.49
C LEU A 120 3.04 9.74 3.04
N CYS A 121 2.33 10.83 2.79
CA CYS A 121 2.65 12.20 3.21
C CYS A 121 1.35 13.00 3.44
N PRO A 122 1.40 14.21 4.01
CA PRO A 122 0.26 15.11 4.03
C PRO A 122 -0.29 15.35 2.63
N LEU A 123 -1.62 15.32 2.46
CA LEU A 123 -2.26 15.59 1.17
C LEU A 123 -2.14 17.06 0.77
N SER A 124 -2.13 17.95 1.76
CA SER A 124 -2.10 19.40 1.62
C SER A 124 -1.16 20.05 2.65
N SER A 125 -0.67 21.24 2.30
CA SER A 125 0.03 22.13 3.23
C SER A 125 -0.90 22.83 4.21
N ASP A 126 -2.23 22.79 4.00
CA ASP A 126 -3.22 23.39 4.90
C ASP A 126 -3.12 22.78 6.32
N PRO A 127 -2.80 23.58 7.35
CA PRO A 127 -2.76 23.12 8.74
C PRO A 127 -4.08 22.58 9.29
N SER A 128 -5.21 22.88 8.64
CA SER A 128 -6.53 22.36 9.00
C SER A 128 -6.82 21.01 8.35
N ASP A 129 -6.10 20.67 7.27
CA ASP A 129 -6.26 19.40 6.58
C ASP A 129 -5.51 18.29 7.32
N LEU A 130 -6.25 17.27 7.73
CA LEU A 130 -5.77 16.07 8.42
C LEU A 130 -5.63 14.86 7.49
N GLN A 131 -5.85 15.04 6.18
CA GLN A 131 -5.76 13.97 5.20
C GLN A 131 -4.31 13.69 4.81
N ALA A 132 -4.06 12.42 4.50
CA ALA A 132 -2.80 11.97 3.95
C ALA A 132 -3.00 11.48 2.52
N LEU A 133 -2.03 11.76 1.67
CA LEU A 133 -1.90 11.13 0.37
C LEU A 133 -1.63 9.63 0.59
N THR A 134 -2.25 8.79 -0.24
CA THR A 134 -2.15 7.32 -0.16
C THR A 134 -1.97 6.74 -1.56
N PRO A 135 -1.42 5.51 -1.72
CA PRO A 135 -1.40 4.84 -3.01
C PRO A 135 -2.79 4.75 -3.67
N GLY A 136 -3.85 4.64 -2.87
CA GLY A 136 -5.24 4.66 -3.34
C GLY A 136 -5.59 5.91 -4.16
N HIS A 137 -5.07 7.08 -3.81
CA HIS A 137 -5.30 8.32 -4.57
C HIS A 137 -4.76 8.22 -5.99
N PHE A 138 -3.58 7.64 -6.19
CA PHE A 138 -3.03 7.42 -7.53
C PHE A 138 -3.79 6.34 -8.32
N LEU A 139 -4.38 5.40 -7.61
CA LEU A 139 -5.02 4.22 -8.19
C LEU A 139 -6.48 4.43 -8.60
N ILE A 140 -7.23 5.24 -7.86
CA ILE A 140 -8.67 5.47 -8.09
C ILE A 140 -9.08 6.95 -7.92
N GLY A 141 -8.13 7.87 -7.77
CA GLY A 141 -8.38 9.31 -7.61
C GLY A 141 -8.91 9.73 -6.24
N ARG A 142 -9.03 8.82 -5.27
CA ARG A 142 -9.62 9.08 -3.95
C ARG A 142 -9.12 8.09 -2.88
N PRO A 143 -9.34 8.36 -1.58
CA PRO A 143 -9.03 7.40 -0.53
C PRO A 143 -9.81 6.08 -0.72
N ILE A 144 -9.14 4.95 -0.46
CA ILE A 144 -9.81 3.65 -0.37
C ILE A 144 -10.43 3.53 1.03
N ILE A 145 -11.76 3.48 1.08
CA ILE A 145 -12.55 3.34 2.31
C ILE A 145 -13.53 2.18 2.17
N SER A 146 -14.01 1.68 3.32
CA SER A 146 -15.09 0.68 3.40
C SER A 146 -16.14 1.14 4.41
N PHE A 147 -17.30 0.49 4.40
CA PHE A 147 -18.35 0.67 5.39
C PHE A 147 -17.89 0.19 6.78
N PRO A 148 -18.48 0.69 7.88
CA PRO A 148 -18.17 0.22 9.21
C PRO A 148 -18.52 -1.26 9.39
N GLU A 149 -17.57 -2.03 9.90
CA GLU A 149 -17.70 -3.46 10.13
C GLU A 149 -17.57 -3.78 11.63
N PRO A 150 -18.35 -4.74 12.18
CA PRO A 150 -18.19 -5.18 13.55
C PRO A 150 -16.81 -5.83 13.76
N ASP A 151 -16.22 -5.67 14.95
CA ASP A 151 -14.99 -6.36 15.30
C ASP A 151 -15.29 -7.84 15.58
N LEU A 152 -14.75 -8.74 14.74
CA LEU A 152 -14.96 -10.18 14.86
C LEU A 152 -13.73 -10.91 15.40
N LYS A 153 -12.63 -10.22 15.72
CA LYS A 153 -11.35 -10.86 16.09
C LYS A 153 -11.43 -11.69 17.38
N HIS A 154 -12.41 -11.38 18.23
CA HIS A 154 -12.63 -12.05 19.50
C HIS A 154 -13.53 -13.30 19.38
N LEU A 155 -14.22 -13.47 18.26
CA LEU A 155 -15.11 -14.60 18.04
C LEU A 155 -14.33 -15.84 17.60
N PRO A 156 -14.67 -17.03 18.10
CA PRO A 156 -14.03 -18.27 17.66
C PRO A 156 -14.51 -18.67 16.27
N ASP A 157 -13.61 -19.23 15.48
CA ASP A 157 -13.82 -19.59 14.06
C ASP A 157 -15.07 -20.44 13.83
N GLY A 158 -15.39 -21.36 14.75
CA GLY A 158 -16.56 -22.24 14.63
C GLY A 158 -17.92 -21.54 14.70
N ARG A 159 -17.97 -20.25 15.05
CA ARG A 159 -19.19 -19.43 15.10
C ARG A 159 -19.31 -18.44 13.92
N LEU A 160 -18.37 -18.46 13.00
CA LEU A 160 -18.33 -17.50 11.89
C LEU A 160 -18.98 -18.08 10.64
N SER A 161 -19.84 -17.29 10.01
CA SER A 161 -20.25 -17.54 8.63
C SER A 161 -19.05 -17.42 7.67
N HIS A 162 -19.22 -17.92 6.44
CA HIS A 162 -18.19 -17.84 5.41
C HIS A 162 -17.69 -16.40 5.15
N TRP A 163 -18.58 -15.41 5.23
CA TRP A 163 -18.24 -13.99 5.04
C TRP A 163 -17.58 -13.39 6.27
N GLN A 164 -18.11 -13.70 7.45
CA GLN A 164 -17.53 -13.27 8.73
C GLN A 164 -16.09 -13.77 8.91
N ARG A 165 -15.78 -14.97 8.40
CA ARG A 165 -14.42 -15.49 8.39
C ARG A 165 -13.47 -14.64 7.54
N VAL A 166 -13.87 -14.27 6.32
CA VAL A 166 -13.05 -13.40 5.45
C VAL A 166 -12.83 -12.03 6.09
N GLN A 167 -13.90 -11.45 6.66
CA GLN A 167 -13.83 -10.19 7.39
C GLN A 167 -12.86 -10.26 8.57
N GLN A 168 -12.96 -11.32 9.40
CA GLN A 168 -12.06 -11.51 10.53
C GLN A 168 -10.60 -11.63 10.08
N LEU A 169 -10.31 -12.39 9.02
CA LEU A 169 -8.96 -12.52 8.46
C LEU A 169 -8.39 -11.18 7.97
N SER A 170 -9.21 -10.37 7.30
CA SER A 170 -8.84 -9.02 6.88
C SER A 170 -8.55 -8.10 8.09
N GLN A 171 -9.35 -8.17 9.14
CA GLN A 171 -9.12 -7.43 10.39
C GLN A 171 -7.83 -7.86 11.10
N GLN A 172 -7.54 -9.17 11.12
CA GLN A 172 -6.28 -9.70 11.64
C GLN A 172 -5.09 -9.25 10.80
N PHE A 173 -5.22 -9.26 9.47
CA PHE A 173 -4.17 -8.79 8.55
C PHE A 173 -3.86 -7.32 8.82
N TRP A 174 -4.89 -6.48 8.86
CA TRP A 174 -4.78 -5.05 9.16
C TRP A 174 -4.02 -4.81 10.46
N ASN A 175 -4.39 -5.50 11.55
CA ASN A 175 -3.75 -5.26 12.85
C ASN A 175 -2.29 -5.68 12.92
N ARG A 176 -1.90 -6.73 12.20
CA ARG A 176 -0.50 -7.17 12.14
C ARG A 176 0.30 -6.24 11.23
N TRP A 177 -0.21 -5.97 10.02
CA TRP A 177 0.48 -5.19 9.02
C TRP A 177 0.63 -3.71 9.40
N ARG A 178 -0.40 -3.08 9.95
CA ARG A 178 -0.32 -1.68 10.40
C ARG A 178 0.77 -1.47 11.46
N LYS A 179 0.98 -2.44 12.35
CA LYS A 179 2.01 -2.36 13.40
C LYS A 179 3.40 -2.37 12.78
N GLU A 180 3.62 -3.19 11.76
CA GLU A 180 4.84 -3.17 10.97
C GLU A 180 5.03 -1.82 10.26
N VAL A 181 4.00 -1.31 9.57
CA VAL A 181 4.07 -0.04 8.85
C VAL A 181 4.45 1.11 9.79
N ILE A 182 3.75 1.25 10.90
CA ILE A 182 4.00 2.29 11.90
C ILE A 182 5.41 2.11 12.50
N GLY A 183 5.82 0.88 12.80
CA GLY A 183 7.17 0.59 13.29
C GLY A 183 8.26 0.97 12.28
N ASN A 184 8.03 0.73 11.00
CA ASN A 184 8.96 1.07 9.92
C ASN A 184 9.03 2.58 9.66
N MET A 185 7.93 3.31 9.76
CA MET A 185 7.91 4.78 9.65
C MET A 185 8.68 5.46 10.80
N GLN A 186 8.84 4.77 11.93
CA GLN A 186 9.60 5.26 13.08
C GLN A 186 11.10 4.95 13.05
N LYS A 187 11.63 4.40 11.95
CA LYS A 187 13.06 4.07 11.89
C LYS A 187 13.91 5.33 12.10
N ARG A 188 14.41 5.45 13.33
CA ARG A 188 15.43 6.42 13.75
C ARG A 188 16.67 6.22 12.89
N SER A 189 17.27 7.31 12.43
CA SER A 189 18.64 7.30 11.93
C SER A 189 19.52 6.59 12.97
N LYS A 190 20.30 5.61 12.53
CA LYS A 190 21.22 4.89 13.40
C LYS A 190 22.20 5.90 14.01
N TRP A 191 22.06 6.20 15.30
CA TRP A 191 23.08 6.66 16.27
C TRP A 191 24.10 7.75 15.91
N GLN A 192 24.11 8.32 14.70
CA GLN A 192 25.19 9.21 14.24
C GLN A 192 24.74 10.64 13.97
N ILE A 193 23.44 10.92 13.93
CA ILE A 193 22.92 12.28 13.70
C ILE A 193 21.69 12.47 14.59
N GLU A 194 21.79 13.36 15.58
CA GLU A 194 20.62 13.94 16.25
C GLU A 194 19.81 14.71 15.21
N GLU A 195 18.76 14.10 14.65
CA GLU A 195 17.90 14.80 13.69
C GLU A 195 16.45 14.92 14.13
N ARG A 196 16.06 16.21 14.13
CA ARG A 196 14.74 16.85 14.19
C ARG A 196 13.81 16.42 15.32
N ASN A 197 13.81 17.27 16.35
CA ASN A 197 12.63 17.50 17.17
C ASN A 197 11.40 17.63 16.24
N VAL A 198 10.36 16.87 16.56
CA VAL A 198 9.03 17.00 15.95
C VAL A 198 8.63 18.47 15.87
N THR A 199 8.11 18.92 14.73
CA THR A 199 7.75 20.33 14.53
C THR A 199 6.25 20.55 14.66
N ILE A 200 5.87 21.75 15.11
CA ILE A 200 4.48 22.20 15.07
C ILE A 200 4.01 22.17 13.60
N GLY A 201 2.79 21.71 13.37
CA GLY A 201 2.19 21.54 12.05
C GLY A 201 2.46 20.18 11.40
N SER A 202 3.42 19.39 11.89
CA SER A 202 3.68 18.04 11.37
C SER A 202 2.45 17.15 11.48
N LEU A 203 2.07 16.51 10.36
CA LEU A 203 1.03 15.48 10.34
C LEU A 203 1.61 14.18 10.87
N VAL A 204 0.93 13.59 11.84
CA VAL A 204 1.37 12.39 12.56
C VAL A 204 0.30 11.32 12.58
N LEU A 205 0.75 10.08 12.55
CA LEU A 205 -0.06 8.88 12.69
C LEU A 205 -0.07 8.45 14.17
N LEU A 206 -1.27 8.33 14.72
CA LEU A 206 -1.53 7.93 16.10
C LEU A 206 -1.46 6.41 16.25
N LYS A 207 -0.60 5.93 17.15
CA LYS A 207 -0.53 4.51 17.50
C LYS A 207 -1.67 4.11 18.42
N GLU A 208 -2.78 3.72 17.83
CA GLU A 208 -3.91 3.12 18.54
C GLU A 208 -4.01 1.63 18.23
N ASP A 209 -4.10 0.80 19.26
CA ASP A 209 -4.09 -0.66 19.11
C ASP A 209 -5.36 -1.22 18.43
N ASN A 210 -6.45 -0.44 18.34
CA ASN A 210 -7.79 -0.92 17.96
C ASN A 210 -8.48 -0.19 16.80
N ALA A 211 -7.79 0.65 16.02
CA ALA A 211 -8.45 1.27 14.86
C ALA A 211 -8.94 0.21 13.84
N PRO A 212 -10.14 0.37 13.26
CA PRO A 212 -10.66 -0.58 12.27
C PRO A 212 -9.86 -0.52 10.95
N PRO A 213 -9.99 -1.53 10.07
CA PRO A 213 -9.32 -1.54 8.77
C PRO A 213 -9.55 -0.26 7.96
N LEU A 214 -8.53 0.17 7.21
CA LEU A 214 -8.53 1.38 6.38
C LEU A 214 -8.63 2.72 7.15
N LYS A 215 -8.80 2.69 8.48
CA LYS A 215 -8.91 3.89 9.30
C LYS A 215 -7.58 4.18 10.00
N TRP A 216 -6.78 5.00 9.35
CA TRP A 216 -5.57 5.58 9.93
C TRP A 216 -5.94 6.79 10.77
N LYS A 217 -5.60 6.75 12.05
CA LYS A 217 -5.84 7.86 12.97
C LYS A 217 -4.72 8.88 12.79
N LEU A 218 -5.06 10.01 12.19
CA LEU A 218 -4.14 11.11 11.90
C LEU A 218 -4.40 12.26 12.88
N GLY A 219 -3.39 13.11 13.04
CA GLY A 219 -3.50 14.38 13.76
C GLY A 219 -2.32 15.27 13.43
N ARG A 220 -2.41 16.56 13.75
CA ARG A 220 -1.30 17.51 13.60
C ARG A 220 -0.78 17.96 14.95
N ILE A 221 0.53 18.12 15.05
CA ILE A 221 1.15 18.66 16.25
C ILE A 221 0.80 20.14 16.37
N SER A 222 0.12 20.53 17.46
CA SER A 222 -0.25 21.92 17.74
C SER A 222 0.69 22.59 18.75
N ALA A 223 1.33 21.83 19.64
CA ALA A 223 2.29 22.37 20.60
C ALA A 223 3.36 21.35 21.00
N LEU A 224 4.54 21.85 21.36
CA LEU A 224 5.66 21.05 21.88
C LEU A 224 5.82 21.29 23.39
N HIS A 225 6.09 20.22 24.14
CA HIS A 225 6.35 20.29 25.59
C HIS A 225 7.76 19.76 25.88
N PRO A 226 8.80 20.63 25.76
CA PRO A 226 10.18 20.23 26.09
C PRO A 226 10.36 20.00 27.59
N GLY A 227 11.22 19.04 27.95
CA GLY A 227 11.66 18.82 29.33
C GLY A 227 12.68 19.86 29.80
N ALA A 228 13.14 19.72 31.05
CA ALA A 228 14.21 20.57 31.59
C ALA A 228 15.54 20.43 30.82
N ASP A 229 15.73 19.33 30.10
CA ASP A 229 16.87 19.06 29.22
C ASP A 229 16.66 19.59 27.77
N GLY A 230 15.57 20.31 27.51
CA GLY A 230 15.23 20.84 26.18
C GLY A 230 14.66 19.80 25.20
N LEU A 231 14.58 18.52 25.57
CA LEU A 231 14.11 17.45 24.67
C LEU A 231 12.58 17.33 24.70
N VAL A 232 11.98 17.29 23.50
CA VAL A 232 10.52 17.15 23.35
C VAL A 232 10.13 15.67 23.45
N ARG A 233 9.55 15.29 24.60
CA ARG A 233 9.02 13.93 24.81
C ARG A 233 7.49 13.87 24.68
N VAL A 234 6.82 15.00 24.85
CA VAL A 234 5.37 15.14 24.82
C VAL A 234 4.99 16.27 23.88
N VAL A 235 3.93 16.06 23.11
CA VAL A 235 3.35 17.07 22.20
C VAL A 235 1.84 17.13 22.40
N THR A 236 1.24 18.28 22.10
CA THR A 236 -0.22 18.37 21.89
C THR A 236 -0.50 18.03 20.43
N VAL A 237 -1.45 17.13 20.21
CA VAL A 237 -1.94 16.76 18.88
C VAL A 237 -3.40 17.17 18.75
N ARG A 238 -3.74 17.78 17.62
CA ARG A 238 -5.10 18.09 17.19
C ARG A 238 -5.56 17.06 16.16
N ASN A 239 -6.75 16.49 16.35
CA ASN A 239 -7.44 15.72 15.32
C ASN A 239 -8.95 16.06 15.30
N GLU A 240 -9.74 15.29 14.54
CA GLU A 240 -11.20 15.44 14.44
C GLU A 240 -11.94 15.37 15.80
N ALA A 241 -11.36 14.72 16.81
CA ALA A 241 -11.94 14.59 18.15
C ALA A 241 -11.50 15.71 19.11
N GLY A 242 -10.64 16.63 18.67
CA GLY A 242 -10.12 17.74 19.47
C GLY A 242 -8.63 17.66 19.75
N GLU A 243 -8.18 18.36 20.79
CA GLU A 243 -6.77 18.44 21.18
C GLU A 243 -6.46 17.61 22.42
N PHE A 244 -5.35 16.89 22.40
CA PHE A 244 -4.90 16.08 23.53
C PHE A 244 -3.39 15.91 23.53
N LYS A 245 -2.81 15.68 24.72
CA LYS A 245 -1.37 15.44 24.88
C LYS A 245 -1.03 13.98 24.55
N ARG A 246 0.07 13.77 23.82
CA ARG A 246 0.63 12.43 23.56
C ARG A 246 2.16 12.40 23.67
N PRO A 247 2.72 11.30 24.21
CA PRO A 247 4.14 11.03 24.10
C PRO A 247 4.55 10.80 22.64
N ILE A 248 5.71 11.32 22.22
CA ILE A 248 6.22 11.16 20.84
C ILE A 248 6.40 9.68 20.43
N VAL A 249 6.65 8.80 21.40
CA VAL A 249 6.80 7.35 21.17
C VAL A 249 5.51 6.68 20.66
N LYS A 250 4.35 7.32 20.88
CA LYS A 250 3.03 6.90 20.40
C LYS A 250 2.63 7.58 19.08
N LEU A 251 3.55 8.32 18.45
CA LEU A 251 3.31 9.04 17.20
C LEU A 251 4.31 8.60 16.13
N SER A 252 3.88 8.59 14.87
CA SER A 252 4.79 8.46 13.73
C SER A 252 4.62 9.67 12.83
N VAL A 253 5.67 10.45 12.62
CA VAL A 253 5.59 11.62 11.72
C VAL A 253 5.53 11.14 10.28
N LEU A 254 4.63 11.73 9.49
CA LEU A 254 4.61 11.50 8.05
C LEU A 254 5.66 12.39 7.38
N PRO A 255 6.42 11.86 6.40
CA PRO A 255 7.37 12.67 5.65
C PRO A 255 6.65 13.79 4.90
N VAL A 256 7.28 14.96 4.85
CA VAL A 256 6.75 16.14 4.14
C VAL A 256 7.17 16.12 2.65
N ASP A 257 8.26 15.43 2.33
CA ASP A 257 8.79 15.25 0.97
C ASP A 257 8.89 13.75 0.63
N ILE A 258 8.45 13.34 -0.58
CA ILE A 258 8.61 11.99 -1.15
C ILE A 258 9.57 12.05 -2.33
#